data_AF-A0A7X6I1N5-F1
#
_entry.id   AF-A0A7X6I1N5-F1
#
_cell.length_a   1.000
_cell.length_b   1.000
_cell.length_c   1.000
_cell.angle_alpha   90.00
_cell.angle_beta   90.00
_cell.angle_gamma   90.00
#
_symmetry.space_group_name_H-M   'P 1'
#
loop_
_entity.id
_entity.type
_entity.pdbx_description
1 polymer ?
#
loop_
_entity_poly.entity_id
_entity_poly.type
_entity_poly.pdbx_seq_one_letter_code
_entity_poly.pdbx_strand_id
1 'polypeptide(L)'
;MIHPVVEGFAPLAGRPCMVSGSGTAARVAADHLRRLGASVRTDPDGAYGPDGAAGADAGTPAAGDEAAADDTATPAARLRAAGPRGSAEVLVRWADVLPAPLVHDETSAQAVCGLMHVHGRRHGRPRALRPDVAATAAGVLATTALLARLHAGAGAAGEPPATTGVDRAALLLTSHHLAVAGSDDGPPADAPGGPPFRSADGTWFEIEALAAESWAAFWGGLGAPQNAARDGWRSFAERFTTAVAPLPAALHTAARRRTWAELHELAGRSGVSACPVAPAAPEPPTAPWLLRTAPPGPPGGGAAGVRAPYRHGT
;
A
#
# COMPACT_ATOMS: atom_id res chain seq x y z
N MET A 1 14.51 13.51 -15.64
CA MET A 1 15.85 13.67 -15.05
C MET A 1 15.78 13.08 -13.65
N ILE A 2 16.09 11.79 -13.50
CA ILE A 2 16.08 11.10 -12.20
C ILE A 2 17.39 11.53 -11.53
N HIS A 3 17.31 12.18 -10.37
CA HIS A 3 18.49 12.54 -9.59
C HIS A 3 19.34 11.28 -9.36
N PRO A 4 20.67 11.33 -9.56
CA PRO A 4 21.53 10.23 -9.14
C PRO A 4 21.28 9.96 -7.66
N VAL A 5 20.98 8.71 -7.33
CA VAL A 5 20.93 8.24 -5.95
C VAL A 5 22.26 8.66 -5.32
N VAL A 6 22.20 9.51 -4.29
CA VAL A 6 23.39 9.95 -3.57
C VAL A 6 23.97 8.72 -2.88
N GLU A 7 24.88 8.02 -3.55
CA GLU A 7 25.73 7.03 -2.90
C GLU A 7 26.47 7.74 -1.76
N GLY A 8 26.21 7.29 -0.52
CA GLY A 8 26.88 7.81 0.68
C GLY A 8 26.03 8.69 1.61
N PHE A 9 24.76 8.98 1.31
CA PHE A 9 23.91 9.70 2.28
C PHE A 9 23.34 8.74 3.35
N ALA A 10 24.04 8.63 4.49
CA ALA A 10 23.67 7.79 5.63
C ALA A 10 23.45 8.65 6.90
N PRO A 11 22.36 9.46 6.98
CA PRO A 11 22.13 10.41 8.06
C PRO A 11 21.94 9.75 9.45
N LEU A 12 21.66 8.46 9.49
CA LEU A 12 21.53 7.66 10.71
C LEU A 12 22.71 6.69 10.91
N ALA A 13 23.83 6.87 10.19
CA ALA A 13 25.01 6.02 10.35
C ALA A 13 25.40 5.86 11.83
N GLY A 14 25.57 4.60 12.27
CA GLY A 14 25.93 4.27 13.65
C GLY A 14 24.81 4.44 14.68
N ARG A 15 23.59 4.83 14.28
CA ARG A 15 22.48 4.99 15.23
C ARG A 15 21.76 3.66 15.47
N PRO A 16 21.65 3.20 16.73
CA PRO A 16 20.86 2.03 17.06
C PRO A 16 19.36 2.38 16.98
N CYS A 17 18.62 1.54 16.26
CA CYS A 17 17.17 1.58 16.20
C CYS A 17 16.62 0.20 16.55
N MET A 18 15.48 0.17 17.23
CA MET A 18 14.73 -1.04 17.51
C MET A 18 13.36 -0.92 16.85
N VAL A 19 12.95 -1.97 16.13
CA VAL A 19 11.63 -2.06 15.52
C VAL A 19 11.00 -3.37 15.98
N SER A 20 9.87 -3.28 16.68
CA SER A 20 9.11 -4.44 17.12
C SER A 20 7.82 -4.59 16.30
N GLY A 21 7.39 -5.84 16.13
CA GLY A 21 6.20 -6.22 15.34
C GLY A 21 6.56 -6.99 14.07
N SER A 22 5.67 -7.88 13.65
CA SER A 22 5.85 -8.78 12.51
C SER A 22 5.15 -8.32 11.22
N GLY A 23 4.28 -7.32 11.32
CA GLY A 23 3.46 -6.81 10.20
C GLY A 23 4.21 -5.95 9.18
N THR A 24 3.54 -5.59 8.09
CA THR A 24 4.13 -4.79 7.00
C THR A 24 4.60 -3.41 7.45
N ALA A 25 3.90 -2.76 8.38
CA ALA A 25 4.34 -1.47 8.94
C ALA A 25 5.75 -1.55 9.58
N ALA A 26 6.01 -2.59 10.38
CA ALA A 26 7.31 -2.82 11.01
C ALA A 26 8.41 -3.11 9.97
N ARG A 27 8.11 -3.93 8.96
CA ARG A 27 9.07 -4.24 7.88
C ARG A 27 9.45 -3.01 7.07
N VAL A 28 8.47 -2.18 6.69
CA VAL A 28 8.70 -0.93 5.95
C VAL A 28 9.51 0.07 6.77
N ALA A 29 9.16 0.24 8.04
CA ALA A 29 9.91 1.12 8.95
C ALA A 29 11.37 0.66 9.11
N ALA A 30 11.60 -0.64 9.32
CA ALA A 30 12.94 -1.20 9.45
C ALA A 30 13.76 -1.02 8.16
N ASP A 31 13.16 -1.23 6.99
CA ASP A 31 13.83 -1.01 5.70
C ASP A 31 14.21 0.46 5.50
N HIS A 32 13.30 1.40 5.74
CA HIS A 32 13.59 2.83 5.63
C HIS A 32 14.70 3.28 6.57
N LEU A 33 14.68 2.84 7.83
CA LEU A 33 15.74 3.18 8.79
C LEU A 33 17.10 2.61 8.36
N ARG A 34 17.15 1.37 7.84
CA ARG A 34 18.40 0.79 7.28
C ARG A 34 18.91 1.56 6.08
N ARG A 35 18.03 1.97 5.16
CA ARG A 35 18.40 2.79 3.99
C ARG A 35 18.96 4.15 4.39
N LEU A 36 18.54 4.69 5.52
CA LEU A 36 19.08 5.91 6.12
C LEU A 36 20.39 5.68 6.91
N GLY A 37 20.89 4.44 6.99
CA GLY A 37 22.15 4.09 7.63
C GLY A 37 22.04 3.62 9.08
N ALA A 38 20.83 3.46 9.63
CA ALA A 38 20.66 3.01 11.02
C ALA A 38 21.02 1.53 11.21
N SER A 39 21.54 1.20 12.38
CA SER A 39 21.70 -0.18 12.85
C SER A 39 20.37 -0.66 13.45
N VAL A 40 19.56 -1.36 12.65
CA VAL A 40 18.20 -1.76 13.05
C VAL A 40 18.17 -3.18 13.62
N ARG A 41 17.76 -3.31 14.88
CA ARG A 41 17.35 -4.59 15.50
C ARG A 41 15.85 -4.77 15.35
N THR A 42 15.42 -5.96 14.96
CA THR A 42 14.00 -6.31 14.82
C THR A 42 13.59 -7.33 15.88
N ASP A 43 12.48 -7.07 16.57
CA ASP A 43 11.86 -7.98 17.54
C ASP A 43 10.44 -8.33 17.07
N PRO A 44 10.26 -9.43 16.33
CA PRO A 44 8.98 -9.78 15.73
C PRO A 44 7.88 -10.12 16.76
N ASP A 45 8.26 -10.58 17.94
CA ASP A 45 7.34 -11.05 18.99
C ASP A 45 7.01 -9.95 20.02
N GLY A 46 7.69 -8.80 19.95
CA GLY A 46 7.49 -7.68 20.87
C GLY A 46 7.82 -8.03 22.32
N ALA A 47 8.62 -9.08 22.55
CA ALA A 47 8.91 -9.65 23.86
C ALA A 47 9.88 -8.79 24.70
N TYR A 48 10.41 -7.69 24.15
CA TYR A 48 11.31 -6.82 24.89
C TYR A 48 10.55 -5.83 25.80
N GLY A 49 10.35 -6.24 27.06
CA GLY A 49 9.92 -5.35 28.14
C GLY A 49 10.93 -4.22 28.39
N PRO A 50 10.54 -3.12 29.06
CA PRO A 50 11.36 -1.91 29.22
C PRO A 50 12.68 -2.11 30.01
N ASP A 51 12.93 -3.28 30.61
CA ASP A 51 14.03 -3.48 31.56
C ASP A 51 15.20 -4.27 30.95
N GLY A 52 16.04 -3.55 30.22
CA GLY A 52 17.44 -3.93 29.96
C GLY A 52 18.44 -3.26 30.90
N ALA A 53 17.99 -2.74 32.05
CA ALA A 53 18.84 -2.16 33.08
C ALA A 53 18.67 -2.96 34.39
N ALA A 54 19.80 -3.23 35.05
CA ALA A 54 19.94 -4.04 36.26
C ALA A 54 18.93 -3.67 37.37
N GLY A 55 18.44 -4.69 38.08
CA GLY A 55 17.25 -4.59 38.93
C GLY A 55 17.41 -3.96 40.31
N ALA A 56 16.25 -3.75 40.94
CA ALA A 56 15.96 -3.99 42.36
C ALA A 56 14.49 -3.65 42.67
N ASP A 57 13.85 -4.64 43.29
CA ASP A 57 12.75 -4.60 44.27
C ASP A 57 11.31 -4.19 43.96
N ALA A 58 10.44 -5.02 44.54
CA ALA A 58 9.00 -5.08 44.39
C ALA A 58 8.26 -4.07 45.27
N GLY A 59 7.21 -3.48 44.71
CA GLY A 59 6.18 -2.75 45.45
C GLY A 59 4.84 -2.86 44.72
N THR A 60 3.93 -3.68 45.25
CA THR A 60 2.55 -3.84 44.74
C THR A 60 1.74 -2.56 44.95
N PRO A 61 1.06 -1.99 43.94
CA PRO A 61 0.15 -0.87 44.14
C PRO A 61 -1.27 -1.33 44.51
N ALA A 62 -1.92 -0.53 45.35
CA ALA A 62 -3.32 -0.69 45.74
C ALA A 62 -4.27 -0.28 44.60
N ALA A 63 -5.41 -0.98 44.54
CA ALA A 63 -6.47 -0.81 43.56
C ALA A 63 -7.12 0.58 43.63
N GLY A 64 -7.24 1.22 42.46
CA GLY A 64 -8.06 2.39 42.20
C GLY A 64 -8.75 2.19 40.85
N ASP A 65 -10.08 2.19 40.90
CA ASP A 65 -11.01 1.83 39.84
C ASP A 65 -11.31 3.06 38.98
N GLU A 66 -10.75 3.12 37.76
CA GLU A 66 -11.29 3.91 36.65
C GLU A 66 -11.07 3.13 35.35
N ALA A 67 -12.16 2.98 34.59
CA ALA A 67 -12.25 2.21 33.36
C ALA A 67 -11.28 2.74 32.27
N ALA A 68 -10.07 2.19 32.24
CA ALA A 68 -9.18 2.27 31.10
C ALA A 68 -9.75 1.41 29.96
N ALA A 69 -10.25 2.05 28.91
CA ALA A 69 -10.54 1.39 27.65
C ALA A 69 -9.30 0.58 27.22
N ASP A 70 -9.53 -0.69 26.94
CA ASP A 70 -8.56 -1.76 26.68
C ASP A 70 -7.35 -1.33 25.83
N ASP A 71 -6.29 -0.86 26.49
CA ASP A 71 -5.01 -0.43 25.90
C ASP A 71 -4.04 -1.63 25.70
N THR A 72 -4.56 -2.86 25.77
CA THR A 72 -3.76 -4.10 25.71
C THR A 72 -3.59 -4.66 24.29
N ALA A 73 -4.24 -4.07 23.29
CA ALA A 73 -4.10 -4.51 21.91
C ALA A 73 -2.66 -4.30 21.43
N THR A 74 -1.99 -5.40 21.04
CA THR A 74 -0.62 -5.38 20.52
C THR A 74 -0.52 -4.41 19.33
N PRO A 75 0.39 -3.42 19.36
CA PRO A 75 0.53 -2.47 18.26
C PRO A 75 0.99 -3.18 16.99
N ALA A 76 0.56 -2.67 15.83
CA ALA A 76 1.01 -3.15 14.52
C ALA A 76 2.52 -3.00 14.32
N ALA A 77 3.12 -1.96 14.94
CA ALA A 77 4.57 -1.79 15.05
C ALA A 77 4.94 -0.86 16.21
N ARG A 78 6.15 -1.01 16.74
CA ARG A 78 6.77 -0.07 17.69
C ARG A 78 8.18 0.26 17.23
N LEU A 79 8.52 1.54 17.15
CA LEU A 79 9.83 2.02 16.72
C LEU A 79 10.49 2.78 17.87
N ARG A 80 11.76 2.49 18.16
CA ARG A 80 12.58 3.24 19.09
C ARG A 80 13.92 3.59 18.46
N ALA A 81 14.42 4.78 18.75
CA ALA A 81 15.76 5.19 18.36
C ALA A 81 16.38 6.05 19.46
N ALA A 82 17.69 5.91 19.64
CA ALA A 82 18.48 6.80 20.49
C ALA A 82 19.37 7.71 19.65
N GLY A 83 19.56 8.94 20.09
CA GLY A 83 20.44 9.91 19.46
C GLY A 83 21.08 10.86 20.47
N PRO A 84 22.00 11.73 20.00
CA PRO A 84 22.73 12.66 20.87
C PRO A 84 21.84 13.64 21.64
N ARG A 85 20.61 13.85 21.18
CA ARG A 85 19.62 14.77 21.77
C ARG A 85 18.54 14.05 22.58
N GLY A 86 18.67 12.73 22.80
CA GLY A 86 17.70 11.92 23.54
C GLY A 86 17.22 10.69 22.77
N SER A 87 16.20 10.03 23.30
CA SER A 87 15.53 8.89 22.67
C SER A 87 14.20 9.32 22.07
N ALA A 88 13.74 8.64 21.02
CA ALA A 88 12.40 8.82 20.47
C ALA A 88 11.70 7.48 20.33
N GLU A 89 10.38 7.49 20.54
CA GLU A 89 9.52 6.33 20.38
C GLU A 89 8.26 6.69 19.59
N VAL A 90 7.86 5.77 18.71
CA VAL A 90 6.62 5.83 17.94
C VAL A 90 5.89 4.49 17.99
N LEU A 91 4.57 4.55 18.22
CA LEU A 91 3.66 3.41 18.16
C LEU A 91 2.79 3.50 16.92
N VAL A 92 2.64 2.37 16.23
CA VAL A 92 1.68 2.19 15.14
C VAL A 92 0.58 1.27 15.64
N ARG A 93 -0.63 1.79 15.79
CA ARG A 93 -1.83 1.00 16.12
C ARG A 93 -2.54 0.55 14.85
N TRP A 94 -3.34 -0.50 14.92
CA TRP A 94 -4.28 -0.81 13.84
C TRP A 94 -5.35 0.27 13.73
N ALA A 95 -5.94 0.61 14.88
CA ALA A 95 -6.88 1.72 15.03
C ALA A 95 -6.30 2.80 15.96
N ASP A 96 -6.26 4.04 15.48
CA ASP A 96 -5.75 5.22 16.20
C ASP A 96 -6.78 6.36 16.18
N VAL A 97 -7.59 6.46 15.13
CA VAL A 97 -8.66 7.46 15.01
C VAL A 97 -10.05 6.84 14.97
N LEU A 98 -10.15 5.57 14.56
CA LEU A 98 -11.39 4.79 14.56
C LEU A 98 -11.47 3.86 15.78
N PRO A 99 -12.67 3.41 16.16
CA PRO A 99 -12.83 2.40 17.20
C PRO A 99 -12.04 1.10 16.90
N ALA A 100 -11.31 0.60 17.90
CA ALA A 100 -10.45 -0.59 17.78
C ALA A 100 -11.12 -1.83 17.17
N PRO A 101 -12.39 -2.18 17.48
CA PRO A 101 -13.04 -3.34 16.87
C PRO A 101 -13.23 -3.24 15.35
N LEU A 102 -13.26 -2.02 14.79
CA LEU A 102 -13.50 -1.80 13.36
C LEU A 102 -12.26 -2.03 12.51
N VAL A 103 -11.06 -1.83 13.08
CA VAL A 103 -9.79 -1.93 12.34
C VAL A 103 -8.79 -2.75 13.13
N HIS A 104 -8.57 -3.98 12.68
CA HIS A 104 -7.72 -4.96 13.34
C HIS A 104 -6.74 -5.66 12.38
N ASP A 105 -6.88 -5.42 11.08
CA ASP A 105 -5.97 -5.90 10.04
C ASP A 105 -6.00 -4.97 8.81
N GLU A 106 -5.21 -5.29 7.78
CA GLU A 106 -5.13 -4.49 6.55
C GLU A 106 -6.48 -4.45 5.81
N THR A 107 -7.19 -5.57 5.77
CA THR A 107 -8.44 -5.68 5.00
C THR A 107 -9.53 -4.82 5.63
N SER A 108 -9.69 -4.90 6.94
CA SER A 108 -10.62 -4.05 7.71
C SER A 108 -10.25 -2.58 7.63
N ALA A 109 -8.95 -2.23 7.70
CA ALA A 109 -8.49 -0.86 7.49
C ALA A 109 -8.90 -0.32 6.11
N GLN A 110 -8.65 -1.09 5.04
CA GLN A 110 -9.03 -0.68 3.68
C GLN A 110 -10.55 -0.60 3.49
N ALA A 111 -11.31 -1.50 4.09
CA ALA A 111 -12.76 -1.53 4.00
C ALA A 111 -13.39 -0.32 4.69
N VAL A 112 -13.08 -0.13 5.98
CA VAL A 112 -13.70 0.89 6.83
C VAL A 112 -13.28 2.30 6.42
N CYS A 113 -12.02 2.47 5.98
CA CYS A 113 -11.53 3.78 5.52
C CYS A 113 -11.87 4.08 4.06
N GLY A 114 -12.66 3.23 3.37
CA GLY A 114 -13.15 3.50 2.03
C GLY A 114 -12.16 3.25 0.87
N LEU A 115 -10.93 2.78 1.15
CA LEU A 115 -9.96 2.41 0.12
C LEU A 115 -10.51 1.35 -0.84
N MET A 116 -11.17 0.32 -0.29
CA MET A 116 -11.78 -0.73 -1.11
C MET A 116 -12.88 -0.20 -2.02
N HIS A 117 -13.70 0.71 -1.50
CA HIS A 117 -14.78 1.33 -2.25
C HIS A 117 -14.19 2.13 -3.43
N VAL A 118 -13.25 3.04 -3.15
CA VAL A 118 -12.56 3.88 -4.15
C VAL A 118 -11.87 3.02 -5.20
N HIS A 119 -11.03 2.06 -4.79
CA HIS A 119 -10.29 1.20 -5.73
C HIS A 119 -11.24 0.34 -6.58
N GLY A 120 -12.36 -0.06 -5.99
CA GLY A 120 -13.37 -0.90 -6.59
C GLY A 120 -14.28 -0.22 -7.61
N ARG A 121 -14.39 1.13 -7.61
CA ARG A 121 -15.38 1.85 -8.42
C ARG A 121 -15.30 1.52 -9.92
N ARG A 122 -14.08 1.45 -10.47
CA ARG A 122 -13.87 1.06 -11.89
C ARG A 122 -14.43 -0.32 -12.24
N HIS A 123 -14.62 -1.18 -11.25
CA HIS A 123 -15.15 -2.53 -11.36
C HIS A 123 -16.61 -2.65 -10.92
N GLY A 124 -17.21 -1.57 -10.43
CA GLY A 124 -18.59 -1.56 -9.92
C GLY A 124 -18.82 -2.29 -8.61
N ARG A 125 -17.75 -2.64 -7.87
CA ARG A 125 -17.84 -3.31 -6.56
C ARG A 125 -16.60 -2.99 -5.72
N PRO A 126 -16.68 -2.92 -4.39
CA PRO A 126 -15.50 -2.75 -3.54
C PRO A 126 -14.45 -3.83 -3.81
N ARG A 127 -13.18 -3.45 -3.89
CA ARG A 127 -12.06 -4.38 -4.09
C ARG A 127 -10.86 -3.95 -3.28
N ALA A 128 -10.24 -4.90 -2.58
CA ALA A 128 -9.00 -4.65 -1.86
C ALA A 128 -7.83 -4.38 -2.81
N LEU A 129 -6.98 -3.45 -2.41
CA LEU A 129 -5.64 -3.32 -2.95
C LEU A 129 -4.81 -4.50 -2.42
N ARG A 130 -4.12 -5.21 -3.33
CA ARG A 130 -3.32 -6.38 -2.98
C ARG A 130 -2.09 -6.11 -2.11
N PRO A 131 -1.32 -5.01 -2.26
CA PRO A 131 -0.30 -4.70 -1.28
C PRO A 131 -0.97 -4.22 0.01
N ASP A 132 -0.31 -4.46 1.16
CA ASP A 132 -0.73 -3.90 2.44
C ASP A 132 -0.46 -2.38 2.46
N VAL A 133 -1.23 -1.64 1.66
CA VAL A 133 -1.01 -0.24 1.34
C VAL A 133 -1.18 0.64 2.57
N ALA A 134 -2.16 0.33 3.42
CA ALA A 134 -2.42 1.10 4.64
C ALA A 134 -1.30 0.87 5.65
N ALA A 135 -0.93 -0.39 5.91
CA ALA A 135 0.18 -0.72 6.79
C ALA A 135 1.53 -0.18 6.26
N THR A 136 1.73 -0.19 4.94
CA THR A 136 2.92 0.41 4.30
C THR A 136 2.97 1.90 4.57
N ALA A 137 1.90 2.64 4.28
CA ALA A 137 1.82 4.07 4.54
C ALA A 137 2.00 4.39 6.04
N ALA A 138 1.42 3.58 6.93
CA ALA A 138 1.60 3.72 8.37
C ALA A 138 3.07 3.54 8.79
N GLY A 139 3.80 2.59 8.20
CA GLY A 139 5.24 2.42 8.40
C GLY A 139 6.04 3.65 7.98
N VAL A 140 5.72 4.25 6.82
CA VAL A 140 6.36 5.49 6.34
C VAL A 140 6.07 6.68 7.27
N LEU A 141 4.82 6.84 7.70
CA LEU A 141 4.43 7.87 8.66
C LEU A 141 5.14 7.69 10.00
N ALA A 142 5.25 6.46 10.49
CA ALA A 142 5.94 6.14 11.74
C ALA A 142 7.43 6.48 11.67
N THR A 143 8.11 6.14 10.57
CA THR A 143 9.51 6.56 10.36
C THR A 143 9.63 8.07 10.31
N THR A 144 8.75 8.77 9.60
CA THR A 144 8.75 10.24 9.53
C THR A 144 8.57 10.86 10.92
N ALA A 145 7.62 10.36 11.70
CA ALA A 145 7.37 10.81 13.07
C ALA A 145 8.58 10.58 13.99
N LEU A 146 9.24 9.41 13.87
CA LEU A 146 10.43 9.09 14.66
C LEU A 146 11.56 10.07 14.35
N LEU A 147 11.81 10.35 13.07
CA LEU A 147 12.84 11.28 12.64
C LEU A 147 12.53 12.72 13.07
N ALA A 148 11.27 13.14 12.99
CA ALA A 148 10.83 14.45 13.46
C ALA A 148 11.08 14.61 14.97
N ARG A 149 10.75 13.60 15.78
CA ARG A 149 11.03 13.61 17.22
C ARG A 149 12.52 13.67 17.53
N LEU A 150 13.33 12.84 16.86
CA LEU A 150 14.79 12.88 17.00
C LEU A 150 15.36 14.25 16.62
N HIS A 151 14.82 14.89 15.59
CA HIS A 151 15.24 16.23 15.15
C HIS A 151 14.90 17.30 16.19
N ALA A 152 13.68 17.26 16.70
CA ALA A 152 13.18 18.17 17.74
C ALA A 152 13.87 17.99 19.10
N GLY A 153 14.60 16.88 19.31
CA GLY A 153 15.10 16.49 20.63
C GLY A 153 13.96 16.10 21.58
N ALA A 154 12.81 15.70 21.03
CA ALA A 154 11.64 15.26 21.79
C ALA A 154 11.80 13.80 22.20
N GLY A 155 11.38 13.47 23.43
CA GLY A 155 11.53 12.17 24.08
C GLY A 155 12.48 12.20 25.29
N ALA A 156 12.36 13.25 26.09
CA ALA A 156 12.85 13.28 27.46
C ALA A 156 12.21 12.13 28.28
N ALA A 157 12.88 11.71 29.35
CA ALA A 157 12.36 10.67 30.24
C ALA A 157 10.93 11.06 30.72
N GLY A 158 9.94 10.22 30.42
CA GLY A 158 8.55 10.42 30.80
C GLY A 158 7.63 11.03 29.74
N GLU A 159 8.14 11.44 28.57
CA GLU A 159 7.27 11.90 27.48
C GLU A 159 6.58 10.71 26.79
N PRO A 160 5.26 10.77 26.53
CA PRO A 160 4.56 9.68 25.86
C PRO A 160 5.09 9.46 24.44
N PRO A 161 5.05 8.20 23.95
CA PRO A 161 5.42 7.90 22.58
C PRO A 161 4.46 8.59 21.61
N ALA A 162 4.96 8.98 20.42
CA ALA A 162 4.06 9.47 19.38
C ALA A 162 3.24 8.30 18.85
N THR A 163 1.97 8.54 18.52
CA THR A 163 1.09 7.51 17.98
C THR A 163 0.68 7.85 16.55
N THR A 164 0.60 6.81 15.73
CA THR A 164 -0.07 6.82 14.43
C THR A 164 -0.86 5.52 14.27
N GLY A 165 -1.72 5.46 13.27
CA GLY A 165 -2.56 4.30 13.00
C GLY A 165 -2.51 3.85 11.55
N VAL A 166 -2.83 2.58 11.32
CA VAL A 166 -3.07 2.03 9.99
C VAL A 166 -4.35 2.64 9.39
N ASP A 167 -5.39 2.80 10.21
CA ASP A 167 -6.61 3.55 9.86
C ASP A 167 -6.33 5.01 9.48
N ARG A 168 -5.52 5.74 10.26
CA ARG A 168 -5.12 7.12 9.96
C ARG A 168 -4.37 7.20 8.64
N ALA A 169 -3.46 6.25 8.39
CA ALA A 169 -2.74 6.16 7.13
C ALA A 169 -3.69 5.87 5.95
N ALA A 170 -4.65 4.97 6.12
CA ALA A 170 -5.66 4.66 5.12
C ALA A 170 -6.55 5.88 4.79
N LEU A 171 -7.03 6.59 5.82
CA LEU A 171 -7.82 7.83 5.65
C LEU A 171 -7.02 8.93 4.95
N LEU A 172 -5.72 9.03 5.22
CA LEU A 172 -4.83 9.97 4.52
C LEU A 172 -4.75 9.65 3.02
N LEU A 173 -4.63 8.36 2.66
CA LEU A 173 -4.59 7.92 1.26
C LEU A 173 -5.90 8.22 0.52
N THR A 174 -7.04 8.21 1.21
CA THR A 174 -8.37 8.53 0.64
C THR A 174 -8.80 9.98 0.86
N SER A 175 -7.98 10.82 1.49
CA SER A 175 -8.37 12.15 1.96
C SER A 175 -9.00 13.03 0.88
N HIS A 176 -8.45 13.03 -0.33
CA HIS A 176 -9.01 13.81 -1.44
C HIS A 176 -10.40 13.30 -1.86
N HIS A 177 -10.64 11.99 -1.85
CA HIS A 177 -11.97 11.45 -2.13
C HIS A 177 -12.97 11.72 -0.99
N LEU A 178 -12.50 11.76 0.25
CA LEU A 178 -13.33 12.17 1.39
C LEU A 178 -13.72 13.65 1.26
N ALA A 179 -12.80 14.52 0.85
CA ALA A 179 -13.09 15.93 0.60
C ALA A 179 -14.14 16.13 -0.50
N VAL A 180 -14.04 15.37 -1.60
CA VAL A 180 -15.04 15.37 -2.68
C VAL A 180 -16.39 14.84 -2.19
N ALA A 181 -16.40 13.76 -1.41
CA ALA A 181 -17.63 13.21 -0.86
C ALA A 181 -18.33 14.17 0.10
N GLY A 182 -17.57 15.05 0.76
CA GLY A 182 -18.07 16.07 1.67
C GLY A 182 -18.40 17.43 1.04
N SER A 183 -18.17 17.62 -0.27
CA SER A 183 -18.54 18.87 -0.96
C SER A 183 -20.04 18.93 -1.26
N ASP A 184 -20.60 20.13 -1.37
CA ASP A 184 -22.03 20.36 -1.65
C ASP A 184 -22.52 19.70 -2.95
N ASP A 185 -21.67 19.64 -3.97
CA ASP A 185 -21.98 19.02 -5.26
C ASP A 185 -21.91 17.47 -5.22
N GLY A 186 -21.32 16.91 -4.16
CA GLY A 186 -21.02 15.48 -4.03
C GLY A 186 -20.13 14.91 -5.14
N PRO A 187 -19.90 13.58 -5.16
CA PRO A 187 -19.25 12.95 -6.30
C PRO A 187 -20.19 12.95 -7.51
N PRO A 188 -19.71 13.25 -8.73
CA PRO A 188 -20.53 13.13 -9.93
C PRO A 188 -20.99 11.68 -10.13
N ALA A 189 -22.15 11.51 -10.77
CA ALA A 189 -22.70 10.18 -11.08
C ALA A 189 -21.68 9.35 -11.89
N ASP A 190 -21.37 8.16 -11.38
CA ASP A 190 -20.37 7.28 -11.96
C ASP A 190 -20.97 6.04 -12.63
N ALA A 191 -20.22 5.52 -13.60
CA ALA A 191 -20.40 4.18 -14.13
C ALA A 191 -19.05 3.46 -14.12
N PRO A 192 -19.00 2.14 -13.89
CA PRO A 192 -17.77 1.38 -13.95
C PRO A 192 -17.10 1.49 -15.32
N GLY A 193 -15.77 1.39 -15.35
CA GLY A 193 -14.99 1.34 -16.58
C GLY A 193 -13.84 2.34 -16.64
N GLY A 194 -13.29 2.46 -17.85
CA GLY A 194 -12.12 3.28 -18.15
C GLY A 194 -10.88 2.47 -18.50
N PRO A 195 -9.70 3.12 -18.55
CA PRO A 195 -8.44 2.45 -18.79
C PRO A 195 -8.15 1.31 -17.77
N PRO A 196 -7.22 0.38 -18.10
CA PRO A 196 -6.28 0.44 -19.21
C PRO A 196 -6.88 0.12 -20.59
N PHE A 197 -6.23 0.63 -21.64
CA PHE A 197 -6.48 0.26 -23.03
C PHE A 197 -5.63 -0.95 -23.42
N ARG A 198 -5.95 -1.58 -24.55
CA ARG A 198 -5.19 -2.69 -25.12
C ARG A 198 -4.87 -2.39 -26.58
N SER A 199 -3.59 -2.52 -26.96
CA SER A 199 -3.12 -2.38 -28.34
C SER A 199 -3.41 -3.65 -29.16
N ALA A 200 -3.21 -3.58 -30.48
CA ALA A 200 -3.36 -4.70 -31.41
C ALA A 200 -2.38 -5.85 -31.14
N ASP A 201 -1.15 -5.52 -30.69
CA ASP A 201 -0.11 -6.48 -30.32
C ASP A 201 -0.24 -6.99 -28.86
N GLY A 202 -1.33 -6.61 -28.17
CA GLY A 202 -1.69 -7.17 -26.87
C GLY A 202 -1.14 -6.43 -25.65
N THR A 203 -0.36 -5.36 -25.83
CA THR A 203 0.14 -4.50 -24.76
C THR A 203 -1.02 -3.78 -24.06
N TRP A 204 -1.10 -3.91 -22.73
CA TRP A 204 -1.98 -3.07 -21.92
C TRP A 204 -1.28 -1.75 -21.62
N PHE A 205 -2.02 -0.65 -21.69
CA PHE A 205 -1.43 0.67 -21.45
C PHE A 205 -2.43 1.67 -20.86
N GLU A 206 -1.87 2.67 -20.18
CA GLU A 206 -2.60 3.86 -19.73
C GLU A 206 -2.10 5.09 -20.48
N ILE A 207 -2.93 6.13 -20.50
CA ILE A 207 -2.59 7.43 -21.08
C ILE A 207 -2.83 8.54 -20.06
N GLU A 208 -2.07 9.61 -20.18
CA GLU A 208 -2.24 10.86 -19.45
C GLU A 208 -2.36 12.01 -20.46
N ALA A 209 -3.41 12.83 -20.32
CA ALA A 209 -3.64 14.01 -21.14
C ALA A 209 -4.11 15.16 -20.25
N LEU A 210 -3.29 16.22 -20.16
CA LEU A 210 -3.57 17.38 -19.29
C LEU A 210 -4.46 18.44 -19.96
N ALA A 211 -4.67 18.32 -21.27
CA ALA A 211 -5.42 19.29 -22.07
C ALA A 211 -6.41 18.59 -23.02
N ALA A 212 -7.56 19.21 -23.23
CA ALA A 212 -8.63 18.69 -24.07
C ALA A 212 -8.19 18.56 -25.54
N GLU A 213 -7.32 19.47 -25.98
CA GLU A 213 -6.76 19.53 -27.33
C GLU A 213 -5.82 18.35 -27.57
N SER A 214 -4.92 18.05 -26.64
CA SER A 214 -4.04 16.88 -26.70
C SER A 214 -4.83 15.57 -26.72
N TRP A 215 -5.87 15.49 -25.90
CA TRP A 215 -6.81 14.38 -25.90
C TRP A 215 -7.52 14.23 -27.25
N ALA A 216 -8.09 15.31 -27.79
CA ALA A 216 -8.79 15.30 -29.07
C ALA A 216 -7.85 14.96 -30.23
N ALA A 217 -6.63 15.51 -30.24
CA ALA A 217 -5.62 15.24 -31.26
C ALA A 217 -5.19 13.76 -31.26
N PHE A 218 -4.94 13.19 -30.08
CA PHE A 218 -4.59 11.77 -29.94
C PHE A 218 -5.69 10.86 -30.47
N TRP A 219 -6.93 11.04 -30.02
CA TRP A 219 -8.05 10.21 -30.46
C TRP A 219 -8.41 10.42 -31.93
N GLY A 220 -8.32 11.65 -32.43
CA GLY A 220 -8.47 11.98 -33.84
C GLY A 220 -7.42 11.29 -34.71
N GLY A 221 -6.15 11.29 -34.29
CA GLY A 221 -5.05 10.59 -34.97
C GLY A 221 -5.23 9.07 -34.99
N LEU A 222 -5.92 8.50 -34.00
CA LEU A 222 -6.31 7.08 -34.00
C LEU A 222 -7.53 6.78 -34.88
N GLY A 223 -8.20 7.80 -35.41
CA GLY A 223 -9.44 7.66 -36.18
C GLY A 223 -10.66 7.36 -35.32
N ALA A 224 -10.65 7.73 -34.03
CA ALA A 224 -11.83 7.63 -33.19
C ALA A 224 -12.89 8.67 -33.60
N PRO A 225 -14.19 8.36 -33.45
CA PRO A 225 -15.25 9.34 -33.68
C PRO A 225 -15.08 10.59 -32.80
N GLN A 226 -15.22 11.79 -33.39
CA GLN A 226 -15.02 13.05 -32.67
C GLN A 226 -15.98 13.20 -31.49
N ASN A 227 -17.24 12.76 -31.63
CA ASN A 227 -18.20 12.74 -30.53
C ASN A 227 -17.74 11.84 -29.37
N ALA A 228 -17.19 10.65 -29.67
CA ALA A 228 -16.66 9.77 -28.64
C ALA A 228 -15.46 10.40 -27.89
N ALA A 229 -14.58 11.11 -28.59
CA ALA A 229 -13.49 11.84 -27.95
C ALA A 229 -14.04 12.97 -27.05
N ARG A 230 -14.97 13.78 -27.57
CA ARG A 230 -15.61 14.86 -26.80
C ARG A 230 -16.32 14.33 -25.55
N ASP A 231 -17.15 13.31 -25.71
CA ASP A 231 -17.99 12.77 -24.64
C ASP A 231 -17.16 12.05 -23.57
N GLY A 232 -15.99 11.51 -23.92
CA GLY A 232 -15.05 10.89 -22.99
C GLY A 232 -14.17 11.87 -22.20
N TRP A 233 -14.01 13.11 -22.66
CA TRP A 233 -13.04 14.06 -22.07
C TRP A 233 -13.34 14.36 -20.61
N ARG A 234 -14.59 14.71 -20.29
CA ARG A 234 -14.96 15.09 -18.91
C ARG A 234 -14.68 13.97 -17.92
N SER A 235 -15.17 12.75 -18.21
CA SER A 235 -14.93 11.57 -17.37
C SER A 235 -13.44 11.26 -17.21
N PHE A 236 -12.65 11.46 -18.27
CA PHE A 236 -11.21 11.27 -18.20
C PHE A 236 -10.55 12.33 -17.31
N ALA A 237 -10.84 13.62 -17.52
CA ALA A 237 -10.27 14.73 -16.75
C ALA A 237 -10.60 14.64 -15.25
N GLU A 238 -11.81 14.22 -14.92
CA GLU A 238 -12.30 14.11 -13.53
C GLU A 238 -11.86 12.82 -12.82
N ARG A 239 -11.17 11.90 -13.50
CA ARG A 239 -10.89 10.55 -12.97
C ARG A 239 -10.09 10.52 -11.66
N PHE A 240 -9.25 11.53 -11.42
CA PHE A 240 -8.51 11.67 -10.17
C PHE A 240 -9.43 11.98 -8.99
N THR A 241 -10.53 12.67 -9.25
CA THR A 241 -11.55 13.03 -8.27
C THR A 241 -12.49 11.86 -7.99
N THR A 242 -12.84 11.11 -9.03
CA THR A 242 -13.90 10.09 -8.98
C THR A 242 -13.37 8.65 -8.82
N ALA A 243 -12.10 8.40 -9.09
CA ALA A 243 -11.49 7.06 -9.23
C ALA A 243 -12.14 6.17 -10.30
N VAL A 244 -12.86 6.77 -11.25
CA VAL A 244 -13.44 6.10 -12.42
C VAL A 244 -13.29 6.98 -13.66
N ALA A 245 -13.31 6.36 -14.83
CA ALA A 245 -13.39 7.10 -16.08
C ALA A 245 -14.24 6.30 -17.07
N PRO A 246 -15.58 6.27 -16.95
CA PRO A 246 -16.38 5.62 -17.97
C PRO A 246 -16.14 6.29 -19.32
N LEU A 247 -15.59 5.52 -20.27
CA LEU A 247 -15.21 5.99 -21.60
C LEU A 247 -16.06 5.32 -22.68
N PRO A 248 -16.39 6.04 -23.78
CA PRO A 248 -17.05 5.42 -24.93
C PRO A 248 -16.25 4.23 -25.49
N ALA A 249 -16.93 3.12 -25.76
CA ALA A 249 -16.32 1.89 -26.29
C ALA A 249 -15.56 2.09 -27.62
N ALA A 250 -15.91 3.14 -28.37
CA ALA A 250 -15.23 3.53 -29.59
C ALA A 250 -13.75 3.90 -29.35
N LEU A 251 -13.41 4.50 -28.20
CA LEU A 251 -12.03 4.84 -27.85
C LEU A 251 -11.19 3.57 -27.65
N HIS A 252 -11.72 2.60 -26.89
CA HIS A 252 -11.08 1.29 -26.74
C HIS A 252 -10.94 0.55 -28.08
N THR A 253 -11.91 0.70 -28.98
CA THR A 253 -11.88 0.09 -30.30
C THR A 253 -10.81 0.72 -31.20
N ALA A 254 -10.66 2.05 -31.16
CA ALA A 254 -9.61 2.75 -31.89
C ALA A 254 -8.21 2.34 -31.41
N ALA A 255 -8.00 2.27 -30.09
CA ALA A 255 -6.75 1.80 -29.49
C ALA A 255 -6.38 0.38 -29.93
N ARG A 256 -7.34 -0.55 -29.94
CA ARG A 256 -7.13 -1.96 -30.33
C ARG A 256 -6.73 -2.17 -31.79
N ARG A 257 -6.83 -1.15 -32.66
CA ARG A 257 -6.47 -1.25 -34.09
C ARG A 257 -5.02 -0.88 -34.38
N ARG A 258 -4.27 -0.39 -33.38
CA ARG A 258 -2.89 0.08 -33.53
C ARG A 258 -1.94 -0.72 -32.66
N THR A 259 -0.73 -0.92 -33.13
CA THR A 259 0.38 -1.49 -32.35
C THR A 259 0.79 -0.54 -31.23
N TRP A 260 1.47 -1.07 -30.20
CA TRP A 260 1.98 -0.23 -29.12
C TRP A 260 2.95 0.86 -29.62
N ALA A 261 3.80 0.52 -30.59
CA ALA A 261 4.75 1.47 -31.17
C ALA A 261 4.05 2.67 -31.83
N GLU A 262 3.02 2.42 -32.65
CA GLU A 262 2.22 3.48 -33.28
C GLU A 262 1.47 4.33 -32.25
N LEU A 263 0.91 3.70 -31.21
CA LEU A 263 0.22 4.39 -30.12
C LEU A 263 1.17 5.31 -29.35
N HIS A 264 2.35 4.82 -29.01
CA HIS A 264 3.35 5.57 -28.26
C HIS A 264 3.88 6.77 -29.06
N GLU A 265 4.16 6.58 -30.36
CA GLU A 265 4.58 7.67 -31.25
C GLU A 265 3.49 8.74 -31.39
N LEU A 266 2.23 8.31 -31.61
CA LEU A 266 1.11 9.25 -31.72
C LEU A 266 0.85 10.00 -30.41
N ALA A 267 0.97 9.33 -29.27
CA ALA A 267 0.87 9.96 -27.97
C ALA A 267 1.90 11.09 -27.84
N GLY A 268 3.17 10.80 -28.11
CA GLY A 268 4.25 11.79 -28.09
C GLY A 268 3.99 13.00 -28.99
N ARG A 269 3.53 12.77 -30.23
CA ARG A 269 3.19 13.87 -31.17
C ARG A 269 1.98 14.70 -30.73
N SER A 270 1.06 14.12 -29.98
CA SER A 270 -0.18 14.77 -29.53
C SER A 270 -0.04 15.45 -28.16
N GLY A 271 1.13 15.34 -27.51
CA GLY A 271 1.33 15.81 -26.13
C GLY A 271 0.66 14.93 -25.07
N VAL A 272 0.34 13.68 -25.42
CA VAL A 272 -0.20 12.67 -24.51
C VAL A 272 0.95 11.78 -24.04
N SER A 273 0.99 11.46 -22.75
CA SER A 273 1.90 10.42 -22.25
C SER A 273 1.21 9.07 -22.33
N ALA A 274 1.90 8.05 -22.80
CA ALA A 274 1.40 6.68 -22.80
C ALA A 274 2.41 5.75 -22.12
N CYS A 275 1.93 4.90 -21.21
CA CYS A 275 2.77 4.00 -20.43
C CYS A 275 2.23 2.57 -20.51
N PRO A 276 3.07 1.56 -20.81
CA PRO A 276 2.64 0.18 -20.74
C PRO A 276 2.40 -0.21 -19.28
N VAL A 277 1.35 -0.98 -19.03
CA VAL A 277 1.03 -1.51 -17.71
C VAL A 277 1.05 -3.02 -17.74
N ALA A 278 1.53 -3.64 -16.66
CA ALA A 278 1.40 -5.07 -16.51
C ALA A 278 -0.10 -5.43 -16.51
N PRO A 279 -0.50 -6.52 -17.20
CA PRO A 279 -1.86 -7.01 -17.07
C PRO A 279 -2.15 -7.24 -15.59
N ALA A 280 -3.34 -6.82 -15.14
CA ALA A 280 -3.77 -7.12 -13.77
C ALA A 280 -3.65 -8.64 -13.56
N ALA A 281 -2.86 -9.06 -12.57
CA ALA A 281 -2.78 -10.47 -12.21
C ALA A 281 -4.20 -10.99 -11.98
N PRO A 282 -4.54 -12.21 -12.45
CA PRO A 282 -5.88 -12.75 -12.31
C PRO A 282 -6.36 -12.65 -10.86
N GLU A 283 -7.62 -12.29 -10.67
CA GLU A 283 -8.24 -12.25 -9.34
C GLU A 283 -8.07 -13.63 -8.69
N PRO A 284 -7.46 -13.74 -7.49
CA PRO A 284 -7.48 -15.01 -6.78
C PRO A 284 -8.95 -15.41 -6.61
N PRO A 285 -9.27 -16.71 -6.73
CA PRO A 285 -10.65 -17.18 -6.66
C PRO A 285 -11.31 -16.67 -5.38
N THR A 286 -12.58 -16.30 -5.48
CA THR A 286 -13.43 -15.77 -4.40
C THR A 286 -13.60 -16.73 -3.21
N ALA A 287 -13.10 -17.96 -3.33
CA ALA A 287 -13.02 -18.95 -2.27
C ALA A 287 -11.55 -19.44 -2.19
N PRO A 288 -10.72 -18.87 -1.29
CA PRO A 288 -9.32 -19.29 -1.12
C PRO A 288 -9.15 -20.76 -0.69
N TRP A 289 -10.23 -21.42 -0.28
CA TRP A 289 -10.28 -22.84 0.09
C TRP A 289 -10.55 -23.80 -1.09
N LEU A 290 -10.70 -23.32 -2.33
CA LEU A 290 -10.79 -24.19 -3.50
C LEU A 290 -9.39 -24.70 -3.88
N LEU A 291 -8.99 -25.82 -3.26
CA LEU A 291 -7.87 -26.63 -3.71
C LEU A 291 -8.16 -27.13 -5.13
N ARG A 292 -7.42 -26.60 -6.11
CA ARG A 292 -7.33 -27.23 -7.43
C ARG A 292 -6.35 -28.38 -7.31
N THR A 293 -6.83 -29.60 -7.53
CA THR A 293 -5.93 -30.73 -7.76
C THR A 293 -5.07 -30.40 -8.98
N ALA A 294 -3.75 -30.37 -8.79
CA ALA A 294 -2.83 -30.29 -9.93
C ALA A 294 -3.15 -31.46 -10.90
N PRO A 295 -2.99 -31.26 -12.22
CA PRO A 295 -3.05 -32.39 -13.16
C PRO A 295 -2.09 -33.47 -12.67
N PRO A 296 -2.47 -34.77 -12.73
CA PRO A 296 -1.55 -35.83 -12.36
C PRO A 296 -0.27 -35.65 -13.17
N GLY A 297 0.86 -35.55 -12.45
CA GLY A 297 2.17 -35.51 -13.08
C GLY A 297 2.35 -36.73 -13.97
N PRO A 298 3.18 -36.65 -15.03
CA PRO A 298 3.44 -37.79 -15.90
C PRO A 298 3.89 -38.98 -15.04
N PRO A 299 3.46 -40.21 -15.36
CA PRO A 299 3.79 -41.38 -14.57
C PRO A 299 5.32 -41.48 -14.45
N GLY A 300 5.81 -41.30 -13.23
CA GLY A 300 7.21 -41.51 -12.91
C GLY A 300 7.56 -42.94 -13.29
N GLY A 301 8.45 -43.09 -14.28
CA GLY A 301 8.98 -44.38 -14.70
C GLY A 301 9.62 -45.08 -13.52
N GLY A 302 8.90 -46.02 -12.93
CA GLY A 302 9.44 -46.91 -11.92
C GLY A 302 10.34 -47.96 -12.56
N ALA A 303 11.53 -48.13 -11.98
CA ALA A 303 12.28 -49.38 -11.74
C ALA A 303 13.78 -49.04 -11.59
N ALA A 304 14.60 -49.59 -10.71
CA ALA A 304 14.44 -50.58 -9.64
C ALA A 304 15.78 -50.71 -8.89
N GLY A 305 15.73 -51.21 -7.65
CA GLY A 305 16.87 -51.78 -6.89
C GLY A 305 17.56 -50.75 -6.00
N VAL A 306 17.70 -50.93 -4.68
CA VAL A 306 18.18 -52.13 -3.99
C VAL A 306 17.58 -52.25 -2.57
N ARG A 307 17.13 -53.47 -2.23
CA ARG A 307 16.80 -54.05 -0.90
C ARG A 307 17.99 -53.96 0.07
N ALA A 308 17.95 -53.98 1.41
CA ALA A 308 16.96 -54.15 2.48
C ALA A 308 17.72 -53.83 3.82
N PRO A 309 17.42 -54.47 4.97
CA PRO A 309 16.52 -54.04 6.03
C PRO A 309 17.25 -53.61 7.32
N TYR A 310 16.58 -52.87 8.20
CA TYR A 310 17.00 -52.74 9.61
C TYR A 310 15.85 -53.16 10.54
N ARG A 311 16.05 -54.26 11.26
CA ARG A 311 15.41 -54.57 12.55
C ARG A 311 16.36 -55.42 13.40
N HIS A 312 16.82 -54.81 14.50
CA HIS A 312 16.86 -55.30 15.89
C HIS A 312 17.48 -54.16 16.71
N GLY A 313 17.09 -53.88 17.95
CA GLY A 313 16.21 -54.61 18.85
C GLY A 313 15.80 -53.77 20.07
N THR A 314 14.97 -54.42 20.90
CA THR A 314 14.70 -54.26 22.35
C THR A 314 14.89 -52.89 22.99
#